data_AF-A0A497PPG0-F1
#
_entry.id   AF-A0A497PPG0-F1
#
_cell.length_a   1.000
_cell.length_b   1.000
_cell.length_c   1.000
_cell.angle_alpha   90.00
_cell.angle_beta   90.00
_cell.angle_gamma   90.00
#
_symmetry.space_group_name_H-M   'P 1'
#
loop_
_entity.id
_entity.type
_entity.pdbx_description
1 polymer ?
#
loop_
_entity_poly.entity_id
_entity_poly.type
_entity_poly.pdbx_seq_one_letter_code
_entity_poly.pdbx_strand_id
1 'polypeptide(L)'
;MSKTSMPWSFYATLASFAIFFASLNIYVLTSLISHPMASPLWLVGVAVGLVALVYSVRMVRIHQAELVALKREREEREEMQTQ
;
A
#
# COMPACT_ATOMS: atom_id res chain seq x y z
N MET A 1 -20.47 2.67 18.28
CA MET A 1 -19.44 3.19 17.35
C MET A 1 -18.70 2.01 16.73
N SER A 2 -18.94 1.69 15.46
CA SER A 2 -18.19 0.64 14.75
C SER A 2 -16.75 1.13 14.56
N LYS A 3 -15.81 0.54 15.30
CA LYS A 3 -14.39 0.68 15.02
C LYS A 3 -14.09 -0.06 13.73
N THR A 4 -14.41 0.56 12.59
CA THR A 4 -13.95 0.08 11.29
C THR A 4 -12.46 0.42 11.21
N SER A 5 -11.62 -0.38 11.86
CA SER A 5 -10.17 -0.25 11.74
C SER A 5 -9.83 -0.52 10.28
N MET A 6 -9.25 0.46 9.59
CA MET A 6 -8.76 0.23 8.23
C MET A 6 -7.75 -0.92 8.27
N PRO A 7 -7.78 -1.81 7.27
CA PRO A 7 -6.85 -2.94 7.22
C PRO A 7 -5.41 -2.42 7.20
N TRP A 8 -4.50 -3.13 7.88
CA TRP A 8 -3.11 -2.70 8.02
C TRP A 8 -2.40 -2.48 6.68
N SER A 9 -2.82 -3.23 5.65
CA SER A 9 -2.40 -3.06 4.25
C SER A 9 -2.68 -1.66 3.69
N PHE A 10 -3.73 -0.98 4.15
CA PHE A 10 -4.04 0.39 3.75
C PHE A 10 -2.98 1.38 4.27
N TYR A 11 -2.63 1.29 5.56
CA TYR A 11 -1.59 2.15 6.15
C TYR A 11 -0.21 1.87 5.54
N ALA A 12 0.12 0.60 5.29
CA ALA A 12 1.34 0.22 4.60
C ALA A 12 1.40 0.80 3.17
N THR A 13 0.29 0.77 2.45
CA THR A 13 0.19 1.37 1.10
C THR A 13 0.40 2.88 1.16
N LEU A 14 -0.25 3.56 2.10
CA LEU A 14 -0.15 5.02 2.27
C LEU A 14 1.27 5.45 2.65
N ALA A 15 1.91 4.74 3.59
CA ALA A 15 3.29 5.01 3.98
C ALA A 15 4.27 4.77 2.82
N SER A 16 4.08 3.69 2.06
CA SER A 16 4.92 3.39 0.88
C SER A 16 4.77 4.47 -0.20
N PHE A 17 3.56 4.95 -0.44
CA PHE A 17 3.28 6.08 -1.34
C PHE A 17 3.99 7.34 -0.88
N ALA A 18 3.88 7.70 0.40
CA ALA A 18 4.51 8.88 0.96
C ALA A 18 6.03 8.84 0.81
N ILE A 19 6.66 7.70 1.13
CA ILE A 19 8.12 7.51 1.02
C ILE A 19 8.57 7.60 -0.44
N PHE A 20 7.86 6.94 -1.36
CA PHE A 20 8.19 6.96 -2.78
C PHE A 20 8.10 8.38 -3.35
N PHE A 21 6.97 9.06 -3.14
CA PHE A 21 6.76 10.40 -3.67
C PHE A 21 7.68 11.43 -3.02
N ALA A 22 7.87 11.38 -1.70
CA ALA A 22 8.79 12.29 -1.02
C ALA A 22 10.22 12.14 -1.56
N SER A 23 10.72 10.89 -1.68
CA SER A 23 12.07 10.63 -2.18
C SER A 23 12.24 11.10 -3.62
N LEU A 24 11.25 10.84 -4.48
CA LEU A 24 11.28 11.24 -5.88
C LEU A 24 11.24 12.77 -6.02
N ASN A 25 10.34 13.45 -5.30
CA ASN A 25 10.22 14.90 -5.37
C ASN A 25 11.47 15.59 -4.83
N ILE A 26 12.05 15.11 -3.72
CA ILE A 26 13.30 15.67 -3.18
C ILE A 26 14.45 15.47 -4.18
N TYR A 27 14.58 14.29 -4.77
CA TYR A 27 15.59 14.04 -5.79
C TYR A 27 15.46 14.99 -6.99
N VAL A 28 14.25 15.10 -7.56
CA VAL A 28 13.99 15.97 -8.71
C VAL A 28 14.23 17.44 -8.35
N LEU A 29 13.69 17.90 -7.23
CA LEU A 29 13.79 19.31 -6.83
C LEU A 29 15.25 19.69 -6.53
N THR A 30 15.97 18.88 -5.76
CA THR A 30 17.38 19.14 -5.43
C THR A 30 18.28 19.09 -6.66
N SER A 31 18.02 18.17 -7.59
CA SER A 31 18.75 18.11 -8.86
C SER A 31 18.45 19.31 -9.77
N LEU A 32 17.21 19.79 -9.78
CA LEU A 32 16.81 20.92 -10.64
C LEU A 32 17.42 22.24 -10.18
N ILE A 33 17.52 22.47 -8.87
CA ILE A 33 18.09 23.68 -8.29
C ILE A 33 19.60 23.57 -8.02
N SER A 34 20.24 22.47 -8.45
CA SER A 34 21.65 22.16 -8.18
C SER A 34 22.00 22.29 -6.68
N HIS A 35 21.09 21.84 -5.83
CA HIS A 35 21.24 21.96 -4.38
C HIS A 35 22.43 21.12 -3.89
N PRO A 36 23.19 21.54 -2.87
CA PRO A 36 24.27 20.72 -2.29
C PRO A 36 23.80 19.38 -1.69
N MET A 37 22.49 19.22 -1.43
CA MET A 37 21.89 17.93 -1.03
C MET A 37 21.39 17.08 -2.20
N ALA A 38 21.66 17.48 -3.45
CA ALA A 38 21.42 16.65 -4.63
C ALA A 38 22.35 15.43 -4.55
N SER A 39 21.82 14.37 -3.94
CA SER A 39 22.55 13.13 -3.72
C SER A 39 21.85 11.98 -4.43
N PRO A 40 22.60 11.12 -5.12
CA PRO A 40 22.03 9.90 -5.69
C PRO A 40 21.47 8.93 -4.61
N LEU A 41 21.75 9.15 -3.32
CA LEU A 41 21.13 8.38 -2.24
C LEU A 41 19.59 8.46 -2.25
N TRP A 42 19.00 9.55 -2.74
CA TRP A 42 17.54 9.65 -2.86
C TRP A 42 16.94 8.61 -3.83
N LEU A 43 17.70 8.15 -4.82
CA LEU A 43 17.29 7.06 -5.72
C LEU A 43 17.10 5.74 -4.99
N VAL A 44 17.85 5.50 -3.91
CA VAL A 44 17.65 4.33 -3.06
C VAL A 44 16.28 4.41 -2.38
N GLY A 45 15.89 5.58 -1.88
CA GLY A 45 14.56 5.82 -1.32
C GLY A 45 13.44 5.61 -2.35
N VAL A 46 13.66 6.03 -3.60
CA VAL A 46 12.74 5.78 -4.72
C VAL A 46 12.61 4.28 -5.00
N ALA A 47 13.72 3.54 -5.10
CA ALA A 47 13.70 2.10 -5.34
C ALA A 47 13.01 1.32 -4.21
N VAL A 48 13.34 1.64 -2.95
CA VAL A 48 12.72 1.02 -1.77
C VAL A 48 11.22 1.35 -1.72
N GLY A 49 10.85 2.61 -1.95
CA GLY A 49 9.46 3.04 -2.01
C GLY A 49 8.67 2.30 -3.10
N LEU A 50 9.27 2.13 -4.28
CA LEU A 50 8.64 1.40 -5.39
C LEU A 50 8.38 -0.07 -5.04
N VAL A 51 9.38 -0.76 -4.48
CA VAL A 51 9.23 -2.16 -4.06
C VAL A 51 8.16 -2.30 -2.97
N ALA A 52 8.17 -1.40 -1.98
CA ALA A 52 7.17 -1.38 -0.91
C ALA A 52 5.75 -1.13 -1.44
N LEU A 53 5.61 -0.29 -2.46
CA LEU A 53 4.33 0.03 -3.09
C LEU A 53 3.79 -1.17 -3.87
N VAL A 54 4.64 -1.85 -4.65
CA VAL A 54 4.29 -3.11 -5.33
C VAL A 54 3.86 -4.19 -4.33
N TYR A 55 4.63 -4.36 -3.25
CA TYR A 55 4.30 -5.29 -2.18
C TYR A 55 2.95 -4.96 -1.51
N SER A 56 2.73 -3.69 -1.22
CA SER A 56 1.47 -3.22 -0.61
C SER A 56 0.27 -3.49 -1.51
N VAL A 57 0.38 -3.22 -2.82
CA VAL A 57 -0.67 -3.55 -3.80
C VAL A 57 -0.96 -5.05 -3.81
N ARG A 58 0.08 -5.89 -3.77
CA ARG A 58 -0.07 -7.35 -3.71
C ARG A 58 -0.83 -7.78 -2.45
N MET A 59 -0.50 -7.22 -1.29
CA MET A 59 -1.20 -7.51 -0.03
C MET A 59 -2.67 -7.09 -0.06
N VAL A 60 -2.99 -5.93 -0.66
CA VAL A 60 -4.39 -5.50 -0.83
C VAL A 60 -5.16 -6.50 -1.69
N ARG A 61 -4.57 -6.99 -2.78
CA ARG A 61 -5.21 -8.00 -3.65
C ARG A 61 -5.49 -9.31 -2.92
N ILE A 62 -4.55 -9.79 -2.11
CA ILE A 62 -4.72 -11.01 -1.30
C ILE A 62 -5.85 -10.80 -0.30
N HIS A 63 -5.86 -9.68 0.42
CA HIS A 63 -6.89 -9.38 1.40
C HIS A 63 -8.29 -9.27 0.77
N GLN A 64 -8.40 -8.69 -0.44
CA GLN A 64 -9.65 -8.68 -1.17
C GLN A 64 -10.12 -10.09 -1.58
N ALA A 65 -9.21 -10.97 -1.97
CA ALA A 65 -9.54 -12.36 -2.30
C ALA A 65 -10.07 -13.13 -1.07
N GLU A 66 -9.44 -12.94 0.10
CA GLU A 66 -9.91 -13.52 1.37
C GLU A 66 -11.32 -13.05 1.74
N LEU A 67 -11.60 -11.75 1.60
CA LEU A 67 -12.93 -11.19 1.90
C LEU A 67 -14.02 -11.74 0.98
N VAL A 68 -13.70 -12.00 -0.29
CA VAL A 68 -14.65 -12.60 -1.24
C VAL A 68 -14.91 -14.07 -0.90
N ALA A 69 -13.88 -14.83 -0.52
CA ALA A 69 -14.03 -16.22 -0.10
C ALA A 69 -14.89 -16.35 1.16
N LEU A 70 -14.62 -15.51 2.18
CA LEU A 70 -15.41 -15.46 3.42
C LEU A 70 -16.88 -15.10 3.18
N LYS A 71 -17.16 -14.20 2.24
CA LYS A 71 -18.54 -13.86 1.87
C LYS A 71 -19.28 -15.06 1.26
N ARG A 72 -18.65 -15.79 0.35
CA ARG A 72 -19.26 -16.98 -0.27
C ARG A 72 -19.55 -18.08 0.74
N GLU A 73 -18.59 -18.39 1.62
CA GLU A 73 -18.82 -19.40 2.67
C GLU A 73 -19.96 -19.01 3.62
N ARG A 74 -20.14 -17.71 3.87
CA ARG A 74 -21.23 -17.21 4.71
C ARG A 74 -22.58 -17.37 4.02
N GLU A 75 -22.67 -16.98 2.74
CA GLU A 75 -23.88 -17.14 1.93
C GLU A 75 -24.29 -18.62 1.85
N GLU A 76 -23.33 -19.53 1.60
CA GLU A 76 -23.57 -20.98 1.55
C GLU A 76 -24.07 -21.54 2.90
N ARG A 77 -23.56 -21.05 4.04
CA ARG A 77 -24.06 -21.46 5.36
C ARG A 77 -25.46 -20.95 5.66
N GLU A 78 -25.79 -19.73 5.23
CA GLU A 78 -27.11 -19.13 5.44
C GLU A 78 -28.18 -19.86 4.61
N GLU A 79 -27.85 -20.31 3.39
CA GLU A 79 -28.72 -21.16 2.57
C GLU A 79 -28.94 -22.57 3.17
N MET A 80 -27.91 -23.17 3.77
CA MET A 80 -28.04 -24.47 4.45
C MET A 80 -28.84 -24.42 5.76
N GLN A 81 -28.96 -23.25 6.40
CA GLN A 81 -29.76 -23.07 7.61
C GLN A 81 -31.24 -22.77 7.35
N THR A 82 -31.61 -22.47 6.10
CA THR A 82 -32.98 -22.14 5.70
C THR A 82 -33.73 -23.28 5.00
N GLN A 83 -33.07 -24.43 4.80
CA GLN A 83 -33.68 -25.71 4.38
C GLN A 83 -33.93 -26.62 5.57
#